data_AF-A0A5M9JQR5-F1
#
_entry.id   AF-A0A5M9JQR5-F1
#
_cell.length_a   1.000
_cell.length_b   1.000
_cell.length_c   1.000
_cell.angle_alpha   90.00
_cell.angle_beta   90.00
_cell.angle_gamma   90.00
#
_symmetry.space_group_name_H-M   'P 1'
#
loop_
_entity.id
_entity.type
_entity.pdbx_description
1 polymer ?
#
loop_
_entity_poly.entity_id
_entity_poly.type
_entity_poly.pdbx_seq_one_letter_code
_entity_poly.pdbx_strand_id
1 'polypeptide(L)'
;MAFGYTTGACLNPARDFGPRMATAAVGYGSEVFTVSDAWWIYGAWGATITGALIGGGFYDVAIFVGGESPINYPRKRRRQAAERVKGKAEKGWWIFKRDLELGFKGELGKEG
;
A
#
# COMPACT_ATOMS: atom_id res chain seq x y z
N MET A 1 9.83 -3.64 31.23
CA MET A 1 8.94 -4.64 30.57
C MET A 1 7.50 -4.24 30.84
N ALA A 2 6.84 -3.53 29.92
CA ALA A 2 5.48 -3.02 30.17
C ALA A 2 4.36 -3.96 29.66
N PHE A 3 4.58 -4.69 28.55
CA PHE A 3 3.54 -5.48 27.89
C PHE A 3 3.89 -6.97 27.70
N GLY A 4 5.05 -7.42 28.19
CA GLY A 4 5.47 -8.82 28.06
C GLY A 4 4.69 -9.78 28.98
N TYR A 5 4.24 -9.29 30.14
CA TYR A 5 3.55 -10.11 31.14
C TYR A 5 2.08 -10.41 30.77
N THR A 6 1.41 -9.46 30.10
CA THR A 6 -0.01 -9.57 29.78
C THR A 6 -0.29 -10.36 28.50
N THR A 7 0.58 -10.24 27.49
CA THR A 7 0.33 -10.84 26.16
C THR A 7 1.55 -11.54 25.56
N GLY A 8 2.61 -11.81 26.33
CA GLY A 8 3.78 -12.57 25.86
C GLY A 8 4.65 -11.87 24.81
N ALA A 9 4.43 -10.56 24.60
CA ALA A 9 5.04 -9.79 23.51
C ALA A 9 4.84 -10.43 22.12
N CYS A 10 3.64 -10.98 21.89
CA CYS A 10 3.22 -11.52 20.59
C CYS A 10 3.01 -10.39 19.58
N LEU A 11 4.10 -9.85 19.03
CA LEU A 11 4.10 -8.78 18.02
C LEU A 11 4.22 -9.31 16.59
N ASN A 12 4.45 -10.62 16.42
CA ASN A 12 4.65 -11.26 15.14
C ASN A 12 3.86 -12.58 15.08
N PRO A 13 2.91 -12.73 14.14
CA PRO A 13 2.14 -13.96 13.98
C PRO A 13 3.00 -15.21 13.74
N ALA A 14 4.10 -15.09 12.98
CA ALA A 14 4.99 -16.20 12.66
C ALA A 14 5.79 -16.68 13.88
N ARG A 15 6.11 -15.76 14.80
CA ARG A 15 6.77 -16.08 16.08
C ARG A 15 5.88 -16.98 16.95
N ASP A 16 4.56 -16.80 16.88
CA ASP A 16 3.61 -17.62 17.63
C ASP A 16 3.28 -18.93 16.91
N PHE A 17 3.13 -18.90 15.58
CA PHE A 17 2.68 -20.06 14.81
C PHE A 17 3.70 -21.21 14.78
N GLY A 18 5.00 -20.91 14.58
CA GLY A 18 6.04 -21.93 14.47
C GLY A 18 6.15 -22.84 15.70
N PRO A 19 6.33 -22.29 16.92
CA PRO A 19 6.37 -23.08 18.15
C PRO A 19 5.06 -23.83 18.43
N ARG A 20 3.90 -23.26 18.05
CA ARG A 20 2.59 -23.93 18.21
C ARG A 20 2.46 -25.16 17.31
N MET A 21 2.89 -25.07 16.05
CA MET A 21 2.94 -26.23 15.17
C MET A 21 3.93 -27.30 15.66
N ALA A 22 5.10 -26.89 16.13
CA ALA A 22 6.10 -27.82 16.66
C ALA A 22 5.59 -28.56 17.89
N THR A 23 4.92 -27.88 18.82
CA THR A 23 4.35 -28.51 20.02
C THR A 23 3.16 -29.41 19.70
N ALA A 24 2.30 -29.02 18.75
CA ALA A 24 1.25 -29.89 18.23
C ALA A 24 1.83 -31.19 17.64
N ALA A 25 2.92 -31.10 16.87
CA ALA A 25 3.60 -32.26 16.28
C ALA A 25 4.33 -33.15 17.32
N VAL A 26 4.83 -32.58 18.41
CA VAL A 26 5.50 -33.31 19.50
C VAL A 26 4.51 -34.04 20.43
N GLY A 27 3.20 -33.90 20.19
CA GLY A 27 2.18 -34.69 20.87
C GLY A 27 1.28 -33.91 21.83
N TYR A 28 1.42 -32.58 21.91
CA TYR A 28 0.46 -31.74 22.64
C TYR A 28 -0.89 -31.62 21.89
N GLY A 29 -0.96 -32.09 20.64
CA GLY A 29 -2.22 -32.20 19.90
C GLY A 29 -2.84 -30.84 19.52
N SER A 30 -4.15 -30.85 19.28
CA SER A 30 -4.92 -29.65 18.88
C SER A 30 -5.16 -28.67 20.04
N GLU A 31 -4.86 -29.05 21.27
CA GLU A 31 -5.08 -28.22 22.47
C GLU A 31 -4.29 -26.91 22.43
N VAL A 32 -3.15 -26.91 21.74
CA VAL A 32 -2.32 -25.72 21.53
C VAL A 32 -3.06 -24.61 20.75
N PHE A 33 -4.08 -24.98 19.96
CA PHE A 33 -4.90 -24.07 19.18
C PHE A 33 -6.23 -23.71 19.84
N THR A 34 -6.68 -24.47 20.84
CA THR A 34 -7.93 -24.20 21.58
C THR A 34 -7.67 -23.50 22.91
N VAL A 35 -6.44 -23.51 23.42
CA VAL A 35 -6.08 -22.87 24.68
C VAL A 35 -6.47 -21.38 24.69
N SER A 36 -7.11 -20.95 25.79
CA SER A 36 -7.60 -19.58 25.97
C SER A 36 -8.54 -19.10 24.86
N ASP A 37 -9.55 -19.91 24.53
CA ASP A 37 -10.57 -19.59 23.52
C ASP A 37 -10.01 -19.29 22.12
N ALA A 38 -8.96 -20.02 21.72
CA ALA A 38 -8.23 -19.79 20.47
C ALA A 38 -7.53 -18.40 20.39
N TRP A 39 -6.95 -17.94 21.50
CA TRP A 39 -6.14 -16.72 21.63
C TRP A 39 -5.11 -16.50 20.52
N TRP A 40 -4.56 -17.59 19.98
CA TRP A 40 -3.57 -17.52 18.91
C TRP A 40 -4.08 -16.82 17.64
N ILE A 41 -5.39 -16.86 17.35
CA ILE A 41 -5.96 -16.20 16.17
C ILE A 41 -6.18 -14.72 16.45
N TYR A 42 -7.02 -14.38 17.43
CA TYR A 42 -7.42 -12.97 17.61
C TYR A 42 -6.32 -12.13 18.26
N GLY A 43 -5.52 -12.71 19.16
CA GLY A 43 -4.39 -12.04 19.80
C GLY A 43 -3.17 -11.97 18.88
N ALA A 44 -2.57 -13.13 18.58
CA ALA A 44 -1.28 -13.16 17.88
C ALA A 44 -1.34 -12.85 16.39
N TRP A 45 -2.52 -12.98 15.74
CA TRP A 45 -2.71 -12.57 14.34
C TRP A 45 -3.57 -11.31 14.22
N GLY A 46 -4.77 -11.32 14.80
CA GLY A 46 -5.74 -10.23 14.68
C GLY A 46 -5.21 -8.91 15.22
N ALA A 47 -4.79 -8.89 16.48
CA ALA A 47 -4.30 -7.67 17.14
C ALA A 47 -2.99 -7.17 16.54
N THR A 48 -2.09 -8.06 16.09
CA THR A 48 -0.82 -7.66 15.46
C THR A 48 -1.01 -7.05 14.08
N ILE A 49 -1.88 -7.63 13.24
CA ILE A 49 -2.13 -7.11 11.88
C ILE A 49 -2.85 -5.77 11.98
N THR A 50 -3.89 -5.68 12.79
CA THR A 50 -4.62 -4.42 13.00
C THR A 50 -3.72 -3.36 13.63
N GLY A 51 -2.92 -3.72 14.64
CA GLY A 51 -1.94 -2.83 15.25
C GLY A 51 -0.88 -2.33 14.26
N ALA A 52 -0.38 -3.18 13.36
CA ALA A 52 0.57 -2.79 12.33
C ALA A 52 -0.05 -1.83 11.30
N LEU A 53 -1.29 -2.07 10.86
CA LEU A 53 -2.01 -1.19 9.94
C LEU A 53 -2.30 0.18 10.59
N ILE A 54 -2.79 0.18 11.83
CA ILE A 54 -3.10 1.42 12.56
C ILE A 54 -1.82 2.19 12.87
N GLY A 55 -0.78 1.52 13.36
CA GLY A 55 0.51 2.12 13.67
C GLY A 55 1.19 2.69 12.42
N GLY A 56 1.16 1.95 11.30
CA GLY A 56 1.62 2.42 10.00
C GLY A 56 0.82 3.64 9.52
N GLY A 57 -0.51 3.61 9.64
CA GLY A 57 -1.36 4.76 9.32
C GLY A 57 -1.08 5.98 10.19
N PHE A 58 -0.86 5.79 11.49
CA PHE A 58 -0.47 6.86 12.41
C PHE A 58 0.90 7.44 12.06
N TYR A 59 1.87 6.61 11.69
CA TYR A 59 3.18 7.07 11.22
C TYR A 59 3.04 7.89 9.93
N ASP A 60 2.21 7.42 9.00
CA ASP A 60 1.94 8.11 7.73
C ASP A 60 1.26 9.47 7.91
N VAL A 61 0.39 9.60 8.93
CA VAL A 61 -0.33 10.85 9.25
C VAL A 61 0.53 11.82 10.05
N ALA A 62 1.24 11.34 11.07
CA ALA A 62 1.90 12.19 12.06
C ALA A 62 3.36 12.53 11.72
N ILE A 63 4.06 11.66 10.99
CA ILE A 63 5.51 11.78 10.77
C ILE A 63 5.88 11.78 9.28
N PHE A 64 5.24 10.96 8.45
CA PHE A 64 5.68 10.77 7.07
C PHE A 64 5.36 12.00 6.20
N VAL A 65 6.40 12.63 5.63
CA VAL A 65 6.30 13.74 4.66
C VAL A 65 6.84 13.27 3.31
N GLY A 66 6.13 12.33 2.67
CA GLY A 66 6.53 11.75 1.37
C GLY A 66 5.39 11.73 0.38
N GLY A 67 5.63 12.20 -0.86
CA GLY A 67 4.63 12.30 -1.92
C GLY A 67 4.20 10.97 -2.57
N GLU A 68 4.35 9.86 -1.85
CA GLU A 68 4.06 8.49 -2.32
C GLU A 68 3.03 7.79 -1.42
N SER A 69 2.66 8.40 -0.28
CA SER A 69 1.61 7.88 0.60
C SER A 69 0.21 8.34 0.16
N PRO A 70 -0.80 7.44 0.12
CA PRO A 70 -2.18 7.77 -0.27
C PRO A 70 -2.85 8.86 0.59
N ILE A 71 -2.39 9.04 1.83
CA ILE A 71 -3.04 9.90 2.84
C ILE A 71 -2.39 11.29 2.93
N ASN A 72 -1.06 11.39 2.83
CA ASN A 72 -0.34 12.67 2.96
C ASN A 72 0.26 13.18 1.64
N TYR A 73 -0.57 13.39 0.62
CA TYR A 73 -0.10 13.96 -0.65
C TYR A 73 0.03 15.50 -0.57
N PRO A 74 1.23 16.09 -0.72
CA PRO A 74 1.38 17.55 -0.69
C PRO A 74 0.66 18.19 -1.88
N ARG A 75 -0.32 19.08 -1.61
CA ARG A 75 -1.16 19.75 -2.64
C ARG A 75 -0.33 20.39 -3.77
N LYS A 76 0.85 20.92 -3.45
CA LYS A 76 1.76 21.56 -4.42
C LYS A 76 2.30 20.57 -5.47
N ARG A 77 2.65 19.34 -5.08
CA ARG A 77 3.16 18.31 -6.01
C ARG A 77 2.08 17.74 -6.91
N ARG A 78 0.83 17.58 -6.44
CA ARG A 78 -0.31 17.21 -7.32
C ARG A 78 -0.53 18.26 -8.40
N ARG A 79 -0.51 19.54 -8.04
CA ARG A 79 -0.64 20.62 -9.02
C ARG A 79 0.50 20.55 -10.04
N GLN A 80 1.74 20.41 -9.60
CA GLN A 80 2.88 20.27 -10.52
C GLN A 80 2.79 19.03 -11.43
N ALA A 81 2.34 17.88 -10.92
CA ALA A 81 2.13 16.68 -11.72
C ALA A 81 0.99 16.87 -12.75
N ALA A 82 -0.12 17.49 -12.34
CA ALA A 82 -1.23 17.81 -13.24
C ALA A 82 -0.83 18.81 -14.33
N GLU A 83 -0.05 19.85 -13.99
CA GLU A 83 0.49 20.80 -14.98
C GLU A 83 1.43 20.10 -15.98
N ARG A 84 2.26 19.14 -15.52
CA ARG A 84 3.13 18.34 -16.42
C ARG A 84 2.33 17.46 -17.36
N VAL A 85 1.24 16.85 -16.90
CA VAL A 85 0.36 16.02 -17.74
C VAL A 85 -0.38 16.89 -18.75
N LYS A 86 -0.94 18.03 -18.32
CA LYS A 86 -1.58 19.00 -19.23
C LYS A 86 -0.60 19.50 -20.30
N GLY A 87 0.61 19.90 -19.91
CA GLY A 87 1.62 20.38 -20.87
C GLY A 87 2.06 19.30 -21.87
N LYS A 88 2.08 18.02 -21.48
CA LYS A 88 2.33 16.91 -22.41
C LYS A 88 1.15 16.68 -23.36
N ALA A 89 -0.07 16.70 -22.84
CA ALA A 89 -1.29 16.52 -23.65
C ALA A 89 -1.44 17.64 -24.67
N GLU A 90 -1.20 18.90 -24.27
CA GLU A 90 -1.27 20.07 -25.14
C GLU A 90 -0.20 20.00 -26.25
N LYS A 91 1.05 19.65 -25.91
CA LYS A 91 2.09 19.42 -26.92
C LYS A 91 1.74 18.31 -27.89
N GLY A 92 1.22 17.18 -27.39
CA GLY A 92 0.78 16.07 -28.24
C GLY A 92 -0.35 16.47 -29.18
N TRP A 93 -1.31 17.25 -28.70
CA TRP A 93 -2.40 17.79 -29.49
C TRP A 93 -1.91 18.73 -30.60
N TRP A 94 -0.97 19.63 -30.30
CA TRP A 94 -0.38 20.52 -31.29
C TRP A 94 0.38 19.77 -32.40
N ILE A 95 1.14 18.74 -32.03
CA ILE A 95 1.83 17.89 -33.00
C ILE A 95 0.82 17.18 -33.90
N PHE A 96 -0.18 16.52 -33.30
CA PHE A 96 -1.23 15.84 -34.04
C PHE A 96 -1.96 16.78 -35.01
N LYS A 97 -2.35 17.97 -34.53
CA LYS A 97 -3.04 18.97 -35.35
C LYS A 97 -2.18 19.43 -36.54
N ARG A 98 -0.89 19.70 -36.31
CA ARG A 98 0.05 20.09 -37.38
C ARG A 98 0.20 18.98 -38.42
N ASP A 99 0.32 17.73 -37.98
CA ASP A 99 0.48 16.60 -38.88
C ASP A 99 -0.80 16.37 -39.70
N LEU A 100 -1.98 16.61 -39.12
CA LEU A 100 -3.26 16.57 -39.81
C LEU A 100 -3.39 17.68 -40.88
N GLU A 101 -3.01 18.92 -40.54
CA GLU A 101 -3.04 20.05 -41.48
C GLU A 101 -2.03 19.86 -42.63
N LEU A 102 -0.84 19.33 -42.36
CA LEU A 102 0.14 19.00 -43.39
C LEU A 102 -0.33 17.87 -44.30
N GLY A 103 -0.96 16.82 -43.73
CA GLY A 103 -1.57 15.75 -44.50
C GLY A 103 -2.68 16.25 -45.41
N PHE A 104 -3.60 17.06 -44.88
CA PHE A 104 -4.72 17.62 -45.63
C PHE A 104 -4.25 18.56 -46.77
N LYS A 105 -3.23 19.39 -46.53
CA LYS A 105 -2.67 20.28 -47.54
C LYS A 105 -1.89 19.52 -48.62
N GLY A 106 -1.26 18.40 -48.26
CA GLY A 106 -0.57 17.51 -49.20
C GLY A 106 -1.53 16.73 -50.11
N GLU A 107 -2.74 16.40 -49.63
CA GLU A 107 -3.79 15.77 -50.45
C GLU A 107 -4.43 16.79 -51.40
N LEU A 108 -4.80 17.98 -50.91
CA LEU A 108 -5.39 19.04 -51.75
C LEU A 108 -4.42 19.59 -52.81
N GLY A 109 -3.10 19.54 -52.57
CA GLY A 109 -2.09 19.96 -53.53
C GLY A 109 -1.82 18.98 -54.68
N LYS A 110 -2.41 17.77 -54.64
CA LYS A 110 -2.31 16.77 -55.71
C LYS A 110 -3.51 16.77 -56.67
N GLU A 111 -4.55 17.56 -56.38
CA GLU A 111 -5.79 17.61 -57.18
C GLU A 111 -5.90 18.86 -58.07
N GLY A 112 -4.89 19.72 -58.12
CA GLY A 112 -4.82 20.90 -59.02
C GLY A 112 -3.62 20.85 -59.95
#